data_AF-A0A160I0M7-F1
#
_entry.id   AF-A0A160I0M7-F1
#
_cell.length_a   1.000
_cell.length_b   1.000
_cell.length_c   1.000
_cell.angle_alpha   90.00
_cell.angle_beta   90.00
_cell.angle_gamma   90.00
#
_symmetry.space_group_name_H-M   'P 1'
#
loop_
_entity.id
_entity.type
_entity.pdbx_description
1 polymer ?
#
loop_
_entity_poly.entity_id
_entity_poly.type
_entity_poly.pdbx_seq_one_letter_code
_entity_poly.pdbx_strand_id
1 'polypeptide(L)'
;MTAANQIGELRCAQRYNAVVLKDPDSDDWLVWLLASTTDPNSLILTGHYRFRISADGHSLLRRDQLSATCITSDRREAARDGQLNALVVSHIVSPLPVETHVFASLLYRLPIYVVTVGNDTIWAVEGAKVRRSHVQN
;
A
#
# COMPACT_ATOMS: atom_id res chain seq x y z
N MET A 1 -11.79 26.71 1.27
CA MET A 1 -11.31 25.50 2.00
C MET A 1 -11.11 24.39 0.97
N THR A 2 -10.10 23.55 1.11
CA THR A 2 -9.84 22.44 0.17
C THR A 2 -9.94 21.10 0.91
N ALA A 3 -10.08 20.01 0.15
CA ALA A 3 -10.09 18.67 0.73
C ALA A 3 -8.77 18.34 1.47
N ALA A 4 -7.66 18.99 1.10
CA ALA A 4 -6.36 18.83 1.77
C ALA A 4 -6.42 19.15 3.27
N ASN A 5 -7.27 20.11 3.67
CA ASN A 5 -7.44 20.47 5.09
C ASN A 5 -8.28 19.45 5.88
N GLN A 6 -8.86 18.45 5.20
CA GLN A 6 -9.77 17.46 5.79
C GLN A 6 -9.15 16.06 5.88
N ILE A 7 -7.96 15.82 5.31
CA ILE A 7 -7.33 14.49 5.21
C ILE A 7 -6.95 13.88 6.57
N GLY A 8 -6.84 14.70 7.61
CA GLY A 8 -6.47 14.29 8.95
C GLY A 8 -4.99 13.92 9.10
N GLU A 9 -4.66 13.30 10.23
CA GLU A 9 -3.28 12.92 10.57
C GLU A 9 -2.77 11.74 9.71
N LEU A 10 -1.50 11.80 9.31
CA LEU A 10 -0.78 10.74 8.62
C LEU A 10 0.35 10.23 9.52
N ARG A 11 0.30 8.96 9.92
CA ARG A 11 1.12 8.46 11.04
C ARG A 11 2.37 7.67 10.67
N CYS A 12 2.47 7.16 9.45
CA CYS A 12 3.44 6.11 9.11
C CYS A 12 4.71 6.60 8.44
N ALA A 13 4.75 7.83 7.94
CA ALA A 13 5.93 8.39 7.31
C ALA A 13 5.99 9.90 7.48
N GLN A 14 7.20 10.46 7.46
CA GLN A 14 7.40 11.91 7.41
C GLN A 14 7.06 12.50 6.03
N ARG A 15 7.06 11.66 4.98
CA ARG A 15 6.88 12.08 3.59
C ARG A 15 5.95 11.13 2.87
N TYR A 16 5.14 11.71 1.99
CA TYR A 16 4.20 10.99 1.14
C TYR A 16 4.32 11.48 -0.30
N ASN A 17 4.37 10.55 -1.25
CA ASN A 17 4.18 10.85 -2.67
C ASN A 17 2.69 10.81 -3.00
N ALA A 18 2.19 11.83 -3.68
CA ALA A 18 0.79 11.88 -4.10
C ALA A 18 0.63 11.28 -5.50
N VAL A 19 -0.39 10.43 -5.67
CA VAL A 19 -0.89 10.00 -6.98
C VAL A 19 -2.34 10.42 -7.07
N VAL A 20 -2.70 11.18 -8.10
CA VAL A 20 -4.04 11.72 -8.29
C VAL A 20 -4.54 11.28 -9.66
N LEU A 21 -5.66 10.57 -9.68
CA LEU A 21 -6.32 10.10 -10.90
C LEU A 21 -7.79 10.50 -10.87
N LYS A 22 -8.41 10.60 -12.03
CA LYS A 22 -9.87 10.61 -12.10
C LYS A 22 -10.40 9.28 -11.58
N ASP A 23 -11.45 9.35 -10.75
CA ASP A 23 -12.16 8.15 -10.33
C ASP A 23 -12.83 7.54 -11.58
N PRO A 24 -12.57 6.27 -11.94
CA PRO A 24 -13.18 5.67 -13.13
C PRO A 24 -14.69 5.47 -12.99
N ASP A 25 -15.21 5.48 -11.75
CA ASP A 25 -16.60 5.21 -11.45
C ASP A 25 -17.41 6.50 -11.15
N SER A 26 -16.82 7.70 -11.30
CA SER A 26 -17.49 8.99 -11.09
C SER A 26 -16.69 10.20 -11.59
N ASP A 27 -17.21 11.43 -11.45
CA ASP A 27 -16.47 12.66 -11.79
C ASP A 27 -15.43 13.10 -10.73
N ASP A 28 -15.41 12.40 -9.59
CA ASP A 28 -14.55 12.66 -8.43
C ASP A 28 -13.07 12.34 -8.72
N TRP A 29 -12.21 12.65 -7.74
CA TRP A 29 -10.79 12.30 -7.75
C TRP A 29 -10.50 11.13 -6.83
N LEU A 30 -9.70 10.19 -7.33
CA LEU A 30 -9.10 9.12 -6.54
C LEU A 30 -7.65 9.49 -6.25
N VAL A 31 -7.31 9.60 -4.97
CA VAL A 31 -6.01 10.11 -4.52
C VAL A 31 -5.35 9.11 -3.60
N TRP A 32 -4.10 8.78 -3.87
CA TRP A 32 -3.26 8.03 -2.95
C TRP A 32 -2.19 8.92 -2.35
N LEU A 33 -2.01 8.80 -1.04
CA LEU A 33 -0.79 9.27 -0.38
C LEU A 33 0.04 8.04 -0.05
N LEU A 34 1.13 7.88 -0.81
CA LEU A 34 2.04 6.75 -0.70
C LEU A 34 3.17 7.12 0.26
N ALA A 35 3.18 6.53 1.46
CA ALA A 35 4.31 6.61 2.39
C ALA A 35 5.63 6.37 1.65
N SER A 36 6.59 7.27 1.86
CA SER A 36 7.79 7.36 1.02
C SER A 36 9.03 7.69 1.85
N THR A 37 10.18 7.37 1.28
CA THR A 37 11.51 7.55 1.88
C THR A 37 12.52 7.90 0.79
N THR A 38 13.60 8.55 1.18
CA THR A 38 14.78 8.75 0.33
C THR A 38 15.90 7.76 0.64
N ASP A 39 15.75 6.93 1.67
CA ASP A 39 16.72 5.89 2.00
C ASP A 39 16.54 4.69 1.05
N PRO A 40 17.54 4.35 0.22
CA PRO A 40 17.44 3.24 -0.73
C PRO A 40 17.34 1.86 -0.06
N ASN A 41 17.63 1.75 1.24
CA ASN A 41 17.53 0.49 1.99
C ASN A 41 16.17 0.34 2.69
N SER A 42 15.34 1.38 2.72
CA SER A 42 14.06 1.33 3.41
C SER A 42 12.96 0.79 2.48
N LEU A 43 12.38 -0.35 2.86
CA LEU A 43 11.28 -1.03 2.20
C LEU A 43 9.99 -0.73 2.96
N ILE A 44 9.30 0.35 2.59
CA ILE A 44 7.98 0.69 3.13
C ILE A 44 6.95 -0.23 2.50
N LEU A 45 6.25 -1.03 3.32
CA LEU A 45 5.24 -2.00 2.86
C LEU A 45 3.81 -1.53 3.14
N THR A 46 3.62 -0.70 4.17
CA THR A 46 2.30 -0.26 4.61
C THR A 46 2.30 1.21 5.04
N GLY A 47 1.15 1.72 5.47
CA GLY A 47 1.01 3.11 5.93
C GLY A 47 0.62 4.11 4.85
N HIS A 48 0.20 3.59 3.69
CA HIS A 48 -0.40 4.34 2.60
C HIS A 48 -1.89 4.63 2.88
N TYR A 49 -2.42 5.65 2.20
CA TYR A 49 -3.82 6.03 2.28
C TYR A 49 -4.41 6.15 0.88
N ARG A 50 -5.71 5.88 0.76
CA ARG A 50 -6.52 6.22 -0.41
C ARG A 50 -7.65 7.16 0.01
N PHE A 51 -7.93 8.14 -0.82
CA PHE A 51 -8.97 9.13 -0.60
C PHE A 51 -9.83 9.25 -1.84
N ARG A 52 -11.11 9.53 -1.63
CA ARG A 52 -12.00 10.04 -2.67
C ARG A 52 -12.32 11.48 -2.36
N ILE A 53 -12.11 12.37 -3.33
CA ILE A 53 -12.27 13.81 -3.19
C ILE A 53 -13.26 14.28 -4.25
N SER A 54 -14.15 15.21 -3.90
CA SER A 54 -15.15 15.74 -4.83
C SER A 54 -14.52 16.30 -6.10
N ALA A 55 -15.23 16.23 -7.23
CA ALA A 55 -14.76 16.72 -8.53
C ALA A 55 -14.16 18.15 -8.50
N ASP A 56 -14.69 19.02 -7.65
CA ASP A 56 -14.26 20.41 -7.44
C ASP A 56 -13.02 20.56 -6.51
N GLY A 57 -12.56 19.46 -5.90
CA GLY A 57 -11.40 19.45 -4.99
C GLY A 57 -11.66 20.01 -3.59
N HIS A 58 -12.90 20.38 -3.28
CA HIS A 58 -13.23 21.08 -2.03
C HIS A 58 -13.57 20.15 -0.86
N SER A 59 -14.09 18.96 -1.12
CA SER A 59 -14.61 18.06 -0.09
C SER A 59 -13.89 16.72 -0.09
N LEU A 60 -13.51 16.25 1.09
CA LEU A 60 -13.08 14.87 1.28
C LEU A 60 -14.30 13.98 1.45
N LEU A 61 -14.53 13.09 0.48
CA LEU A 61 -15.70 12.21 0.44
C LEU A 61 -15.44 10.88 1.15
N ARG A 62 -14.22 10.37 1.08
CA ARG A 62 -13.82 9.12 1.73
C ARG A 62 -12.34 9.13 2.09
N ARG A 63 -12.00 8.51 3.23
CA ARG A 63 -10.64 8.22 3.67
C ARG A 63 -10.52 6.73 4.00
N ASP A 64 -9.73 6.03 3.21
CA ASP A 64 -9.40 4.61 3.41
C ASP A 64 -7.99 4.50 3.98
N GLN A 65 -7.89 3.92 5.18
CA GLN A 65 -6.62 3.48 5.74
C GLN A 65 -6.31 2.07 5.23
N LEU A 66 -5.30 1.95 4.36
CA LEU A 66 -5.01 0.72 3.62
C LEU A 66 -4.23 -0.33 4.43
N SER A 67 -3.92 -0.06 5.69
CA SER A 67 -3.23 -0.97 6.60
C SER A 67 -3.41 -0.56 8.06
N ALA A 68 -3.47 -1.51 8.97
CA ALA A 68 -3.62 -1.22 10.40
C ALA A 68 -2.32 -0.75 11.10
N THR A 69 -1.15 -1.13 10.58
CA THR A 69 0.16 -0.84 11.18
C THR A 69 1.10 -0.19 10.17
N CYS A 70 2.18 0.41 10.66
CA CYS A 70 3.25 1.01 9.85
C CYS A 70 4.43 0.03 9.80
N ILE A 71 4.61 -0.66 8.66
CA ILE A 71 5.63 -1.68 8.45
C ILE A 71 6.63 -1.14 7.44
N THR A 72 7.86 -1.04 7.91
CA THR A 72 9.04 -0.75 7.10
C THR A 72 10.10 -1.78 7.42
N SER A 73 10.77 -2.31 6.41
CA SER A 73 11.88 -3.24 6.57
C SER A 73 13.16 -2.60 6.05
N ASP A 74 14.30 -2.94 6.64
CA ASP A 74 15.59 -2.62 6.04
C ASP A 74 16.00 -3.75 5.07
N ARG A 75 16.40 -3.36 3.87
CA ARG A 75 16.75 -4.26 2.77
C ARG A 75 17.99 -5.11 3.08
N ARG A 76 18.98 -4.55 3.78
CA ARG A 76 20.22 -5.25 4.14
C ARG A 76 19.91 -6.30 5.18
N GLU A 77 19.09 -5.93 6.15
CA GLU A 77 18.61 -6.83 7.18
C GLU A 77 17.82 -8.01 6.63
N ALA A 78 16.90 -7.73 5.69
CA ALA A 78 16.09 -8.75 5.03
C ALA A 78 16.91 -9.68 4.11
N ALA A 79 18.11 -9.26 3.71
CA ALA A 79 19.05 -10.02 2.89
C ALA A 79 20.22 -10.63 3.70
N ARG A 80 20.16 -10.63 5.03
CA ARG A 80 21.29 -11.10 5.87
C ARG A 80 21.67 -12.56 5.59
N ASP A 81 20.67 -13.43 5.37
CA ASP A 81 20.87 -14.87 5.20
C ASP A 81 20.89 -15.30 3.72
N GLY A 82 21.00 -14.35 2.79
CA GLY A 82 21.06 -14.62 1.35
C GLY A 82 20.37 -13.56 0.51
N GLN A 83 20.04 -13.93 -0.73
CA GLN A 83 19.35 -13.00 -1.63
C GLN A 83 17.90 -12.77 -1.17
N LEU A 84 17.52 -11.50 -1.00
CA LEU A 84 16.13 -11.12 -0.76
C LEU A 84 15.29 -11.43 -2.00
N ASN A 85 14.45 -12.45 -1.91
CA ASN A 85 13.67 -12.97 -3.04
C ASN A 85 12.18 -12.63 -2.98
N ALA A 86 11.67 -12.25 -1.81
CA ALA A 86 10.27 -11.84 -1.62
C ALA A 86 10.11 -11.05 -0.32
N LEU A 87 9.00 -10.34 -0.19
CA LEU A 87 8.56 -9.73 1.07
C LEU A 87 7.23 -10.35 1.50
N VAL A 88 6.99 -10.39 2.81
CA VAL A 88 5.74 -10.92 3.38
C VAL A 88 5.10 -9.83 4.24
N VAL A 89 3.79 -9.66 4.11
CA VAL A 89 3.03 -8.68 4.89
C VAL A 89 1.66 -9.22 5.28
N SER A 90 1.26 -9.01 6.53
CA SER A 90 -0.09 -9.32 6.99
C SER A 90 -1.05 -8.19 6.65
N HIS A 91 -2.25 -8.52 6.18
CA HIS A 91 -3.26 -7.56 5.76
C HIS A 91 -4.62 -7.87 6.40
N ILE A 92 -5.11 -6.95 7.24
CA ILE A 92 -6.30 -7.20 8.08
C ILE A 92 -7.49 -6.30 7.72
N VAL A 93 -7.28 -5.28 6.89
CA VAL A 93 -8.31 -4.27 6.62
C VAL A 93 -9.23 -4.65 5.44
N SER A 94 -8.91 -5.72 4.70
CA SER A 94 -9.77 -6.32 3.68
C SER A 94 -9.44 -7.80 3.45
N PRO A 95 -10.38 -8.61 2.90
CA PRO A 95 -10.16 -10.03 2.65
C PRO A 95 -9.30 -10.34 1.41
N LEU A 96 -8.92 -9.32 0.66
CA LEU A 96 -8.09 -9.38 -0.55
C LEU A 96 -6.94 -8.37 -0.46
N PRO A 97 -5.81 -8.60 -1.15
CA PRO A 97 -4.78 -7.58 -1.31
C PRO A 97 -5.33 -6.30 -1.93
N VAL A 98 -4.88 -5.15 -1.42
CA VAL A 98 -5.13 -3.83 -2.02
C VAL A 98 -4.03 -3.43 -3.01
N GLU A 99 -4.32 -2.41 -3.80
CA GLU A 99 -3.47 -1.89 -4.88
C GLU A 99 -2.06 -1.47 -4.44
N THR A 100 -1.87 -1.09 -3.17
CA THR A 100 -0.54 -0.69 -2.68
C THR A 100 0.43 -1.86 -2.57
N HIS A 101 -0.05 -3.10 -2.50
CA HIS A 101 0.81 -4.28 -2.61
C HIS A 101 1.37 -4.46 -4.02
N VAL A 102 0.55 -4.19 -5.05
CA VAL A 102 0.99 -4.18 -6.46
C VAL A 102 2.01 -3.07 -6.67
N PHE A 103 1.75 -1.87 -6.14
CA PHE A 103 2.71 -0.77 -6.16
C PHE A 103 4.04 -1.14 -5.53
N ALA A 104 4.04 -1.72 -4.32
CA ALA A 104 5.26 -2.13 -3.63
C ALA A 104 6.02 -3.21 -4.42
N SER A 105 5.31 -4.18 -5.01
CA SER A 105 5.94 -5.22 -5.84
C SER A 105 6.66 -4.63 -7.05
N LEU A 106 6.01 -3.70 -7.76
CA LEU A 106 6.59 -3.00 -8.91
C LEU A 106 7.78 -2.12 -8.50
N LEU A 107 7.65 -1.38 -7.40
CA LEU A 107 8.67 -0.46 -6.90
C LEU A 107 9.94 -1.20 -6.50
N TYR A 108 9.82 -2.28 -5.73
CA TYR A 108 10.97 -3.01 -5.22
C TYR A 108 11.46 -4.11 -6.16
N ARG A 109 10.69 -4.42 -7.20
CA ARG A 109 10.92 -5.54 -8.14
C ARG A 109 11.02 -6.88 -7.42
N LEU A 110 10.13 -7.07 -6.44
CA LEU A 110 10.05 -8.27 -5.62
C LEU A 110 8.60 -8.77 -5.55
N PRO A 111 8.37 -10.09 -5.54
CA PRO A 111 7.10 -10.65 -5.12
C PRO A 111 6.74 -10.19 -3.69
N ILE A 112 5.47 -9.87 -3.48
CA ILE A 112 4.91 -9.59 -2.15
C ILE A 112 3.89 -10.68 -1.82
N TYR A 113 4.15 -11.46 -0.77
CA TYR A 113 3.18 -12.39 -0.22
C TYR A 113 2.31 -11.69 0.82
N VAL A 114 1.02 -11.59 0.52
CA VAL A 114 0.05 -10.92 1.38
C VAL A 114 -0.76 -11.98 2.11
N VAL A 115 -0.68 -11.98 3.43
CA VAL A 115 -1.46 -12.89 4.30
C VAL A 115 -2.71 -12.16 4.74
N THR A 116 -3.86 -12.51 4.17
CA THR A 116 -5.14 -11.88 4.55
C THR A 116 -5.71 -12.56 5.79
N VAL A 117 -5.98 -11.77 6.83
CA VAL A 117 -6.52 -12.30 8.10
C VAL A 117 -8.03 -12.52 7.97
N GLY A 118 -8.53 -13.63 8.53
CA GLY A 118 -9.94 -14.04 8.50
C GLY A 118 -10.24 -15.20 7.55
N ASN A 119 -9.34 -15.52 6.63
CA ASN A 119 -9.42 -16.69 5.74
C ASN A 119 -8.09 -17.43 5.57
N ASP A 120 -7.05 -17.05 6.33
CA ASP A 120 -5.66 -17.53 6.28
C ASP A 120 -5.13 -17.74 4.85
N THR A 121 -5.60 -16.90 3.92
CA THR A 121 -5.26 -17.03 2.51
C THR A 121 -4.01 -16.22 2.24
N ILE A 122 -3.02 -16.89 1.66
CA ILE A 122 -1.81 -16.25 1.14
C ILE A 122 -2.05 -15.87 -0.32
N TRP A 123 -1.74 -14.63 -0.67
CA TRP A 123 -1.76 -14.14 -2.04
C TRP A 123 -0.34 -13.81 -2.50
N ALA A 124 0.03 -14.29 -3.68
CA ALA A 124 1.24 -13.86 -4.35
C ALA A 124 0.92 -12.64 -5.23
N VAL A 125 1.61 -11.53 -4.99
CA VAL A 125 1.57 -10.31 -5.79
C VAL A 125 2.90 -10.17 -6.53
N GLU A 126 2.86 -10.33 -7.85
CA GLU A 126 4.03 -10.27 -8.74
C GLU A 126 3.78 -9.21 -9.81
N GLY A 127 4.21 -7.98 -9.51
CA GLY A 127 3.83 -6.80 -10.30
C GLY A 127 2.32 -6.69 -10.39
N ALA A 128 1.79 -6.64 -11.62
CA ALA A 128 0.34 -6.53 -11.87
C ALA A 128 -0.45 -7.85 -11.68
N LYS A 129 0.22 -8.98 -11.44
CA LYS A 129 -0.45 -10.28 -11.27
C LYS A 129 -0.70 -10.57 -9.80
N VAL A 130 -1.95 -10.81 -9.44
CA VAL A 130 -2.36 -11.24 -8.09
C VAL A 130 -2.98 -12.63 -8.19
N ARG A 131 -2.46 -13.58 -7.40
CA ARG A 131 -2.95 -14.96 -7.39
C ARG A 131 -3.04 -15.47 -5.97
N ARG A 132 -4.02 -16.33 -5.71
CA ARG A 132 -3.99 -17.13 -4.48
C ARG A 132 -2.76 -18.04 -4.55
N SER A 133 -1.94 -17.99 -3.51
CA SER A 133 -0.76 -18.84 -3.39
C SER A 133 -1.16 -20.18 -2.81
N HIS A 134 -0.73 -21.26 -3.44
CA HIS A 134 -0.81 -22.61 -2.91
C HIS A 134 0.53 -22.94 -2.23
N VAL A 135 0.91 -22.19 -1.18
CA VAL A 135 2.06 -22.62 -0.38
C VAL A 135 1.60 -23.85 0.39
N GLN A 136 1.98 -25.04 -0.09
CA GLN A 136 1.95 -26.26 0.70
C GLN A 136 3.02 -26.11 1.78
N ASN A 137 2.63 -26.28 3.04
CA ASN A 137 3.56 -26.56 4.14
C ASN A 137 4.32 -27.86 3.86
#